data_AF-A0A1J3EIV4-F1
#
_entry.id   AF-A0A1J3EIV4-F1
#
_cell.length_a   1.000
_cell.length_b   1.000
_cell.length_c   1.000
_cell.angle_alpha   90.00
_cell.angle_beta   90.00
_cell.angle_gamma   90.00
#
_symmetry.space_group_name_H-M   'P 1'
#
loop_
_entity.id
_entity.type
_entity.pdbx_description
1 polymer ?
#
loop_
_entity_poly.entity_id
_entity_poly.type
_entity_poly.pdbx_seq_one_letter_code
_entity_poly.pdbx_strand_id
1 'polypeptide(L)' 'LIWAMKCISHHSPIQHFGTDCQDLVRMISEPVTWPSFSTELEEFAHLRRRLPNFYLSYIPRSSNSKADCLAKVARTFRSD' A
#
# COMPACT_ATOMS: atom_id res chain seq x y z
N LEU A 1 -2.16 -0.46 -0.68
CA LEU A 1 -0.75 -0.60 -1.13
C LEU A 1 -0.58 -1.73 -2.14
N ILE A 2 -1.01 -2.97 -1.82
CA ILE A 2 -0.94 -4.14 -2.72
C ILE A 2 -1.40 -3.84 -4.15
N TRP A 3 -2.59 -3.24 -4.31
CA TRP A 3 -3.10 -2.87 -5.63
C TRP A 3 -2.13 -1.97 -6.41
N ALA A 4 -1.61 -0.93 -5.77
CA ALA A 4 -0.64 -0.02 -6.40
C ALA A 4 0.66 -0.74 -6.81
N MET A 5 1.16 -1.66 -5.97
CA MET A 5 2.34 -2.47 -6.29
C MET A 5 2.11 -3.36 -7.52
N LYS A 6 0.94 -4.00 -7.62
CA LYS A 6 0.57 -4.81 -8.80
C LYS A 6 0.45 -3.95 -10.07
N CYS A 7 -0.10 -2.75 -9.95
CA CYS A 7 -0.24 -1.85 -11.09
C CYS A 7 1.11 -1.38 -11.62
N ILE A 8 2.09 -1.12 -10.75
CA ILE A 8 3.36 -0.53 -11.17
C ILE A 8 4.48 -1.56 -11.39
N SER A 9 4.31 -2.82 -10.96
CA SER A 9 5.31 -3.89 -11.07
C SER A 9 5.81 -4.15 -12.49
N HIS A 10 5.02 -3.79 -13.50
CA HIS A 10 5.38 -3.95 -14.92
C HIS A 10 5.88 -2.67 -15.58
N HIS A 11 5.86 -1.52 -14.89
CA HIS A 11 6.09 -0.21 -15.50
C HIS A 11 7.39 0.48 -15.06
N SER A 12 7.95 0.16 -13.88
CA SER A 12 9.19 0.78 -13.42
C SER A 12 10.02 -0.15 -12.53
N PRO A 13 11.35 -0.19 -12.71
CA PRO A 13 12.27 -0.95 -11.84
C PRO A 13 12.54 -0.29 -10.48
N ILE A 14 12.23 1.01 -10.33
CA ILE A 14 12.37 1.76 -9.07
C ILE A 14 11.00 2.28 -8.64
N GLN A 15 10.59 1.94 -7.42
CA GLN A 15 9.23 2.20 -6.95
C GLN A 15 9.24 2.80 -5.55
N HIS A 16 8.87 4.08 -5.48
CA HIS A 16 8.66 4.80 -4.23
C HIS A 16 7.15 4.88 -3.96
N PHE A 17 6.73 4.30 -2.86
CA PHE A 17 5.36 4.35 -2.37
C PHE A 17 5.27 5.30 -1.18
N GLY A 18 4.22 6.11 -1.16
CA GLY A 18 3.85 6.95 -0.02
C GLY A 18 2.57 6.43 0.61
N THR A 19 2.47 6.46 1.94
CA THR A 19 1.24 6.17 2.68
C THR A 19 1.03 7.17 3.82
N ASP A 20 -0.19 7.62 4.03
CA ASP A 20 -0.59 8.38 5.22
C ASP A 20 -1.08 7.49 6.37
N CYS A 21 -1.01 6.16 6.21
CA CYS A 21 -1.43 5.19 7.20
C CYS A 21 -0.24 4.72 8.04
N GLN A 22 -0.14 5.20 9.27
CA GLN A 22 0.93 4.79 10.18
C GLN A 22 0.80 3.34 10.64
N ASP A 23 -0.44 2.83 10.74
CA ASP A 23 -0.69 1.42 11.06
C ASP A 23 -0.12 0.50 9.97
N LEU A 24 -0.21 0.89 8.69
CA LEU A 24 0.38 0.12 7.59
C LEU A 24 1.91 0.00 7.73
N VAL A 25 2.58 1.06 8.18
CA VAL A 25 4.03 1.02 8.45
C VAL A 25 4.34 0.06 9.60
N ARG A 26 3.51 0.06 10.65
CA ARG A 26 3.64 -0.88 11.78
C ARG A 26 3.36 -2.32 11.37
N MET A 27 2.33 -2.56 10.56
CA MET A 27 1.98 -3.89 10.03
C MET A 27 3.13 -4.51 9.22
N ILE A 28 3.83 -3.69 8.42
CA ILE A 28 4.97 -4.17 7.62
C ILE A 28 6.21 -4.42 8.49
N SER A 29 6.38 -3.65 9.56
CA SER A 29 7.52 -3.78 10.47
C SER A 29 7.36 -4.95 11.44
N GLU A 30 6.14 -5.19 11.93
CA GLU A 30 5.81 -6.20 12.93
C GLU A 30 4.58 -7.03 12.52
N PRO A 31 4.65 -7.80 11.41
CA PRO A 31 3.49 -8.49 10.83
C PRO A 31 2.84 -9.50 11.79
N VAL A 32 3.61 -10.07 12.72
CA VAL A 32 3.13 -11.04 13.71
C VAL A 32 2.12 -10.45 14.71
N THR A 33 2.10 -9.12 14.88
CA THR A 33 1.16 -8.42 15.76
C THR A 33 -0.20 -8.16 15.09
N TRP A 34 -0.32 -8.46 13.80
CA TRP A 34 -1.51 -8.20 12.97
C TRP A 34 -2.04 -9.46 12.29
N PRO A 35 -2.42 -10.51 13.05
CA PRO A 35 -2.80 -11.81 12.49
C PRO A 35 -4.02 -11.75 11.55
N SER A 36 -4.92 -10.78 11.77
CA SER A 36 -6.09 -10.54 10.91
C SER A 36 -5.73 -10.12 9.49
N PHE A 37 -4.51 -9.65 9.25
CA PHE A 37 -4.01 -9.21 7.94
C PHE A 37 -2.96 -10.17 7.37
N SER A 38 -2.89 -11.40 7.88
CA SER A 38 -1.84 -12.37 7.51
C SER A 38 -1.79 -12.65 6.01
N THR A 39 -2.95 -12.84 5.37
CA THR A 39 -3.07 -13.05 3.93
C THR A 39 -2.55 -11.85 3.13
N GLU A 40 -2.96 -10.64 3.48
CA GLU A 40 -2.53 -9.41 2.82
C GLU A 40 -1.03 -9.17 3.02
N LEU A 41 -0.51 -9.47 4.21
CA LEU A 41 0.92 -9.34 4.53
C LEU A 41 1.77 -10.37 3.78
N GLU A 42 1.27 -11.58 3.59
CA GLU A 42 1.92 -12.59 2.76
C GLU A 42 1.96 -12.16 1.28
N GLU A 43 0.84 -11.68 0.75
CA GLU A 43 0.77 -11.14 -0.61
C GLU A 43 1.70 -9.94 -0.80
N PHE A 44 1.71 -9.01 0.16
CA PHE A 44 2.63 -7.89 0.18
C PHE A 44 4.08 -8.36 0.16
N ALA A 45 4.44 -9.34 0.99
CA ALA A 45 5.79 -9.89 1.05
C ALA A 45 6.20 -10.56 -0.28
N HIS A 46 5.27 -11.27 -0.93
CA HIS A 46 5.48 -11.86 -2.24
C HIS A 46 5.76 -10.78 -3.30
N LEU A 47 4.94 -9.72 -3.35
CA LEU A 47 5.13 -8.62 -4.29
C LEU A 47 6.44 -7.87 -4.00
N ARG A 48 6.75 -7.62 -2.73
CA ARG A 48 8.00 -6.95 -2.34
C ARG A 48 9.23 -7.70 -2.83
N ARG A 49 9.24 -9.03 -2.74
CA ARG A 49 10.35 -9.87 -3.25
C ARG A 49 10.56 -9.76 -4.76
N ARG A 50 9.51 -9.44 -5.51
CA ARG A 50 9.56 -9.27 -6.98
C ARG A 50 10.01 -7.86 -7.40
N LEU A 51 10.12 -6.93 -6.46
CA LEU A 51 10.44 -5.53 -6.71
C LEU A 51 11.85 -5.23 -6.20
N PRO A 52 12.86 -5.11 -7.09
CA PRO A 52 14.25 -4.97 -6.67
C PRO A 52 14.55 -3.67 -5.90
N ASN A 53 13.78 -2.61 -6.15
CA ASN A 53 13.95 -1.30 -5.50
C ASN A 53 12.60 -0.79 -4.97
N PHE A 54 12.20 -1.31 -3.81
CA PHE A 54 10.97 -0.91 -3.11
C PHE A 54 11.27 0.04 -1.95
N TYR A 55 10.63 1.20 -1.97
CA TYR A 55 10.66 2.16 -0.85
C TYR A 55 9.23 2.48 -0.42
N LEU A 56 8.97 2.47 0.89
CA LEU A 56 7.71 2.93 1.46
C LEU A 56 8.01 3.98 2.52
N SER A 57 7.36 5.13 2.41
CA SER A 57 7.50 6.24 3.37
C SER A 57 6.15 6.67 3.91
N TYR A 58 6.13 7.07 5.17
CA TYR A 58 4.99 7.78 5.73
C TYR A 58 4.98 9.22 5.17
N ILE A 59 3.82 9.65 4.67
CA ILE A 59 3.59 11.02 4.19
C ILE A 59 2.38 11.63 4.91
N PRO A 60 2.35 12.95 5.15
CA PRO A 60 1.17 13.59 5.71
C PRO A 60 -0.06 13.37 4.83
N ARG A 61 -1.24 13.24 5.44
CA ARG A 61 -2.52 13.07 4.72
C ARG A 61 -2.79 14.17 3.68
N SER A 62 -2.36 15.40 3.97
CA SER A 62 -2.42 16.53 3.02
C SER A 62 -1.61 16.29 1.73
N SER A 63 -0.53 15.50 1.83
CA SER A 63 0.32 15.09 0.70
C SER A 63 -0.21 13.85 -0.03
N ASN A 64 -1.17 13.12 0.55
CA ASN A 64 -1.79 11.93 -0.05
C ASN A 64 -3.18 12.22 -0.66
N SER A 65 -3.45 13.47 -1.05
CA SER A 65 -4.77 13.95 -1.47
C SER A 65 -5.35 13.21 -2.67
N LYS A 66 -4.53 12.86 -3.66
CA LYS A 66 -4.96 12.14 -4.87
C LYS A 66 -5.44 10.72 -4.54
N ALA A 67 -4.66 9.97 -3.76
CA ALA A 67 -5.04 8.61 -3.38
C ALA A 67 -6.27 8.63 -2.46
N ASP A 68 -6.37 9.60 -1.54
CA ASP A 68 -7.54 9.76 -0.68
C ASP A 68 -8.81 10.09 -1.48
N CYS A 69 -8.70 10.95 -2.49
CA CYS A 69 -9.81 11.26 -3.41
C CYS A 69 -10.29 9.99 -4.12
N LEU A 70 -9.37 9.21 -4.72
CA LEU A 70 -9.72 7.95 -5.38
C LEU A 70 -10.37 6.96 -4.42
N ALA A 71 -9.84 6.82 -3.21
CA ALA A 71 -10.42 5.94 -2.19
C ALA A 71 -11.82 6.40 -1.74
N LYS A 72 -12.06 7.71 -1.63
CA LYS A 72 -13.38 8.28 -1.33
C LYS A 72 -14.37 7.98 -2.45
N VAL A 73 -14.00 8.26 -3.70
CA VAL A 73 -14.84 7.97 -4.88
C VAL A 73 -15.18 6.49 -4.95
N ALA A 74 -14.20 5.60 -4.77
CA ALA A 74 -14.43 4.15 -4.78
C ALA A 74 -15.40 3.69 -3.68
N ARG A 75 -15.35 4.31 -2.49
CA ARG A 75 -16.30 4.01 -1.39
C ARG A 75 -17.71 4.47 -1.70
N THR A 76 -17.87 5.65 -2.31
CA THR A 76 -19.19 6.20 -2.67
C THR A 76 -19.77 5.55 -3.93
N PHE A 77 -18.95 4.92 -4.77
CA PHE A 77 -19.40 4.24 -5.99
C PHE A 77 -20.18 2.95 -5.71
N ARG A 78 -20.12 2.41 -4.48
CA ARG A 78 -20.79 1.15 -4.11
C ARG A 78 -22.14 1.36 -3.44
N SER A 79 -22.90 2.34 -3.94
CA SER A 79 -24.27 2.64 -3.49
C SER A 79 -25.18 2.76 -4.71
N ASP A 80 -25.39 1.64 -5.41
CA ASP A 80 -26.55 1.32 -6.27
C ASP A 80 -26.64 -0.20 -6.43
#